data_AF-A0AA44UUX9-F1
#
_entry.id   AF-A0AA44UUX9-F1
#
_cell.length_a   1.000
_cell.length_b   1.000
_cell.length_c   1.000
_cell.angle_alpha   90.00
_cell.angle_beta   90.00
_cell.angle_gamma   90.00
#
_symmetry.space_group_name_H-M   'P 1'
#
loop_
_entity.id
_entity.type
_entity.pdbx_description
1 polymer ?
#
loop_
_entity_poly.entity_id
_entity_poly.type
_entity_poly.pdbx_seq_one_letter_code
_entity_poly.pdbx_strand_id
1 'polypeptide(L)'
;MSVINVINESLTQIHLLPTQDLPKPSPIEPPGAGAIRDIVGYIQWIAGVCIVGLFFGGIVASTAGRLWDHHGSGRLGARLIVGALALAVLYGIGYGVVNQFAKTSA
;
A
#
# COMPACT_ATOMS: atom_id res chain seq x y z
N MET A 1 -52.30 -22.38 30.28
CA MET A 1 -51.38 -22.13 29.15
C MET A 1 -50.88 -23.47 28.64
N SER A 2 -50.96 -23.71 27.33
CA SER A 2 -50.58 -25.00 26.73
C SER A 2 -49.07 -25.14 26.68
N VAL A 3 -48.53 -26.33 26.97
CA VAL A 3 -47.10 -26.68 26.88
C VAL A 3 -46.54 -26.36 25.48
N ILE A 4 -47.39 -26.46 24.45
CA ILE A 4 -47.05 -26.13 23.06
C ILE A 4 -46.73 -24.64 22.88
N ASN A 5 -47.41 -23.75 23.61
CA ASN A 5 -47.15 -22.31 23.51
C ASN A 5 -45.80 -21.95 24.15
N VAL A 6 -45.46 -22.59 25.28
CA VAL A 6 -44.18 -22.38 25.98
C VAL A 6 -43.00 -22.82 25.12
N ILE A 7 -43.14 -23.94 24.40
CA ILE A 7 -42.10 -24.44 23.48
C ILE A 7 -41.91 -23.48 22.30
N ASN A 8 -42.99 -22.99 21.69
CA ASN A 8 -42.90 -22.05 20.58
C ASN A 8 -42.30 -20.70 20.99
N GLU A 9 -42.65 -20.18 22.17
CA GLU A 9 -42.07 -18.96 22.73
C GLU A 9 -40.57 -19.13 23.05
N SER A 10 -40.18 -20.30 23.55
CA SER A 10 -38.76 -20.60 23.82
C SER A 10 -37.93 -20.71 22.54
N LEU A 11 -38.45 -21.36 21.49
CA LEU A 11 -37.76 -21.50 20.21
C LEU A 11 -37.64 -20.17 19.45
N THR A 12 -38.66 -19.31 19.56
CA THR A 12 -38.59 -17.95 19.00
C THR A 12 -37.59 -17.07 19.75
N GLN A 13 -37.46 -17.23 21.07
CA GLN A 13 -36.44 -16.53 21.87
C GLN A 13 -35.01 -16.97 21.52
N ILE A 14 -34.77 -18.26 21.24
CA ILE A 14 -33.45 -18.77 20.82
C ILE A 14 -33.06 -18.23 19.43
N HIS A 15 -34.03 -18.09 18.52
CA HIS A 15 -33.80 -17.52 17.17
C HIS A 15 -33.59 -16.01 17.19
N LEU A 16 -34.07 -15.31 18.24
CA LEU A 16 -33.94 -13.87 18.42
C LEU A 16 -32.73 -13.47 19.28
N LEU A 17 -31.90 -14.40 19.74
CA LEU A 17 -30.58 -14.04 20.22
C LEU A 17 -29.88 -13.35 19.04
N PRO A 18 -29.61 -12.04 19.11
CA PRO A 18 -28.73 -11.43 18.14
C PRO A 18 -27.47 -12.27 18.18
N THR A 19 -26.91 -12.62 17.03
CA THR A 19 -25.50 -13.00 16.96
C THR A 19 -24.75 -11.78 17.50
N GLN A 20 -24.58 -11.73 18.82
CA GLN A 20 -23.83 -10.68 19.46
C GLN A 20 -22.43 -10.92 18.96
N ASP A 21 -22.02 -10.12 17.98
CA ASP A 21 -20.63 -10.01 17.57
C ASP A 21 -19.86 -9.70 18.84
N LEU A 22 -19.31 -10.75 19.45
CA LEU A 22 -18.42 -10.61 20.58
C LEU A 22 -17.39 -9.58 20.16
N PRO A 23 -17.09 -8.57 21.00
CA PRO A 23 -16.07 -7.58 20.67
C PRO A 23 -14.81 -8.33 20.24
N LYS A 24 -14.52 -8.30 18.93
CA LYS A 24 -13.35 -8.97 18.39
C LYS A 24 -12.15 -8.33 19.07
N PRO A 25 -11.22 -9.11 19.65
CA PRO A 25 -10.05 -8.52 20.28
C PRO A 25 -9.35 -7.63 19.25
N SER A 26 -8.95 -6.44 19.68
CA SER A 26 -8.17 -5.53 18.85
C SER A 26 -6.93 -6.27 18.35
N PRO A 27 -6.60 -6.17 17.05
CA PRO A 27 -5.40 -6.79 16.51
C PRO A 27 -4.16 -6.40 17.34
N ILE A 28 -3.47 -7.39 17.89
CA ILE A 28 -2.17 -7.19 18.54
C ILE A 28 -1.08 -7.40 17.51
N GLU A 29 -0.13 -6.46 17.44
CA GLU A 29 0.97 -6.58 16.50
C GLU A 29 1.89 -7.74 16.87
N PRO A 30 2.35 -8.54 15.90
CA PRO A 30 3.31 -9.59 16.18
C PRO A 30 4.65 -8.98 16.65
N PRO A 31 5.39 -9.68 17.53
CA PRO A 31 6.69 -9.19 17.98
C PRO A 31 7.61 -8.92 16.79
N GLY A 32 8.31 -7.78 16.80
CA GLY A 32 9.19 -7.35 15.71
C GLY A 32 8.51 -6.61 14.55
N ALA A 33 7.18 -6.44 14.55
CA ALA A 33 6.46 -5.72 13.50
C ALA A 33 6.93 -4.28 13.30
N GLY A 34 7.30 -3.57 14.38
CA GLY A 34 7.80 -2.20 14.31
C GLY A 34 9.06 -2.06 13.44
N ALA A 35 10.07 -2.89 13.70
CA ALA A 35 11.32 -2.86 12.93
C ALA A 35 11.10 -3.17 11.44
N ILE A 36 10.18 -4.07 11.11
CA ILE A 36 9.82 -4.39 9.72
C ILE A 36 9.16 -3.17 9.05
N ARG A 37 8.24 -2.49 9.75
CA ARG A 37 7.60 -1.27 9.23
C ARG A 37 8.60 -0.16 8.97
N ASP A 38 9.57 0.03 9.86
CA ASP A 38 10.63 1.02 9.68
C ASP A 38 11.45 0.74 8.42
N ILE A 39 11.88 -0.51 8.22
CA ILE A 39 12.62 -0.93 7.02
C ILE A 39 11.81 -0.66 5.76
N VAL A 40 10.53 -1.06 5.75
CA VAL A 40 9.64 -0.80 4.60
C VAL A 40 9.48 0.69 4.35
N GLY A 41 9.36 1.50 5.41
CA GLY A 41 9.31 2.95 5.33
C GLY A 41 10.58 3.55 4.71
N TYR A 42 11.77 3.09 5.13
CA TYR A 42 13.03 3.53 4.53
C TYR A 42 13.13 3.14 3.05
N ILE A 43 12.72 1.93 2.68
CA ILE A 43 12.73 1.48 1.28
C ILE A 43 11.80 2.35 0.43
N GLN A 44 10.60 2.64 0.93
CA GLN A 44 9.65 3.52 0.24
C GLN A 44 10.25 4.92 0.04
N TRP A 45 10.86 5.49 1.08
CA TRP A 45 11.52 6.79 1.00
C TRP A 45 12.65 6.81 -0.03
N ILE A 46 13.56 5.82 0.02
CA ILE A 46 14.67 5.70 -0.94
C ILE A 46 14.14 5.57 -2.36
N ALA A 47 13.12 4.74 -2.59
CA ALA A 47 12.52 4.58 -3.90
C ALA A 47 11.94 5.90 -4.43
N GLY A 48 11.23 6.65 -3.57
CA GLY A 48 10.72 7.98 -3.92
C GLY A 48 11.83 8.97 -4.31
N VAL A 49 12.91 9.03 -3.53
CA VAL A 49 14.07 9.90 -3.83
C VAL A 49 14.74 9.50 -5.15
N CYS A 50 14.94 8.19 -5.39
CA CYS A 50 15.51 7.68 -6.63
C CYS A 50 14.67 8.05 -7.86
N ILE A 51 13.35 7.94 -7.78
CA ILE A 51 12.44 8.31 -8.88
C ILE A 51 12.60 9.79 -9.24
N VAL A 52 12.59 10.66 -8.23
CA VAL A 52 12.78 12.10 -8.41
C VAL A 52 14.17 12.39 -9.02
N GLY A 53 15.21 11.77 -8.48
CA GLY A 53 16.58 11.92 -8.96
C GLY A 53 16.76 11.46 -10.41
N LEU A 54 16.18 10.31 -10.79
CA LEU A 54 16.23 9.79 -12.15
C LEU A 54 15.45 10.68 -13.13
N PHE A 55 14.30 11.23 -12.72
CA PHE A 55 13.51 12.12 -13.56
C PHE A 55 14.25 13.43 -13.85
N PHE A 56 14.65 14.17 -12.81
CA PHE A 56 15.33 15.45 -12.98
C PHE A 56 16.76 15.28 -13.50
N GLY A 57 17.49 14.25 -13.05
CA GLY A 57 18.78 13.87 -13.62
C GLY A 57 18.68 13.50 -15.09
N GLY A 58 17.59 12.84 -15.50
CA GLY A 58 17.27 12.57 -16.90
C GLY A 58 17.03 13.83 -17.73
N ILE A 59 16.32 14.82 -17.18
CA ILE A 59 16.13 16.14 -17.83
C ILE A 59 17.48 16.84 -18.03
N VAL A 60 18.32 16.88 -17.00
CA VAL A 60 19.66 17.47 -17.06
C VAL A 60 20.51 16.75 -18.11
N ALA A 61 20.59 15.42 -18.05
CA ALA A 61 21.36 14.62 -19.01
C ALA A 61 20.84 14.77 -20.45
N SER A 62 19.53 14.80 -20.64
CA SER A 62 18.92 14.97 -21.97
C SER A 62 19.21 16.36 -22.55
N THR A 63 19.12 17.39 -21.72
CA THR A 63 19.36 18.79 -22.11
C THR A 63 20.83 19.05 -22.37
N ALA A 64 21.71 18.62 -21.46
CA ALA A 64 23.15 18.70 -21.63
C ALA A 64 23.61 17.96 -22.90
N GLY A 65 23.05 16.78 -23.18
CA GLY A 65 23.38 16.04 -24.38
C GLY A 65 23.02 16.75 -25.68
N ARG A 66 21.96 17.56 -25.72
CA ARG A 66 21.64 18.39 -26.88
C ARG A 66 22.50 19.65 -26.94
N LEU A 67 22.82 20.23 -25.79
CA LEU A 67 23.63 21.45 -25.70
C LEU A 67 25.08 21.24 -26.13
N TRP A 68 25.67 20.08 -25.79
CA TRP A 68 27.04 19.70 -26.14
C TRP A 68 27.14 18.77 -27.35
N ASP A 69 26.05 18.55 -28.08
CA ASP A 69 25.97 17.60 -29.22
C ASP A 69 26.44 16.17 -28.88
N HIS A 70 26.33 15.80 -27.59
CA HIS A 70 26.70 14.50 -27.08
C HIS A 70 25.51 13.54 -27.17
N HIS A 71 25.35 12.95 -28.35
CA HIS A 71 24.28 12.04 -28.75
C HIS A 71 23.96 10.94 -27.71
N GLY A 72 24.98 10.38 -27.05
CA GLY A 72 24.83 9.33 -26.04
C GLY A 72 24.08 9.80 -24.78
N SER A 73 24.48 10.94 -24.23
CA SER A 73 23.88 11.49 -23.01
C SER A 73 22.44 11.98 -23.23
N GLY A 74 22.16 12.55 -24.41
CA GLY A 74 20.82 12.97 -24.82
C GLY A 74 19.82 11.81 -24.77
N ARG A 75 20.23 10.66 -25.33
CA ARG A 75 19.44 9.41 -25.37
C ARG A 75 19.35 8.74 -24.01
N LEU A 76 20.44 8.73 -23.23
CA LEU A 76 20.42 8.22 -21.86
C LEU A 76 19.42 8.99 -21.01
N GLY A 77 19.49 10.34 -21.04
CA GLY A 77 18.59 11.19 -20.28
C GLY A 77 17.12 10.94 -20.60
N ALA A 78 16.76 10.80 -21.88
CA ALA A 78 15.40 10.45 -22.29
C ALA A 78 14.94 9.10 -21.72
N ARG A 79 15.81 8.08 -21.69
CA ARG A 79 15.51 6.77 -21.07
C ARG A 79 15.31 6.88 -19.57
N LEU A 80 16.10 7.71 -18.88
CA LEU A 80 15.94 7.95 -17.44
C LEU A 80 14.60 8.61 -17.12
N ILE A 81 14.16 9.59 -17.92
CA ILE A 81 12.84 10.24 -17.75
C ILE A 81 11.72 9.21 -17.91
N VAL A 82 11.71 8.47 -19.01
CA VAL A 82 10.66 7.46 -19.28
C VAL A 82 10.68 6.35 -18.23
N GLY A 83 11.86 5.88 -17.85
CA GLY A 83 12.04 4.89 -16.79
C GLY A 83 11.56 5.39 -15.43
N ALA A 84 11.86 6.64 -15.07
CA ALA A 84 11.40 7.26 -13.83
C ALA A 84 9.86 7.41 -13.81
N LEU A 85 9.23 7.76 -14.92
CA LEU A 85 7.77 7.82 -15.02
C LEU A 85 7.13 6.45 -14.86
N ALA A 86 7.68 5.41 -15.51
CA ALA A 86 7.20 4.04 -15.33
C ALA A 86 7.38 3.56 -13.88
N LEU A 87 8.52 3.86 -13.27
CA LEU A 87 8.79 3.57 -11.85
C LEU A 87 7.84 4.35 -10.93
N ALA A 88 7.51 5.60 -11.24
CA ALA A 88 6.56 6.40 -10.44
C ALA A 88 5.16 5.77 -10.42
N VAL A 89 4.69 5.26 -11.58
CA VAL A 89 3.42 4.54 -11.67
C VAL A 89 3.47 3.25 -10.83
N LEU A 90 4.51 2.43 -11.00
CA LEU A 90 4.68 1.20 -10.24
C LEU A 90 4.78 1.47 -8.73
N TYR A 91 5.50 2.52 -8.35
CA TYR A 91 5.64 2.95 -6.96
C TYR A 91 4.29 3.37 -6.37
N GLY A 92 3.49 4.15 -7.10
CA GLY A 92 2.14 4.54 -6.67
C GLY A 92 1.22 3.33 -6.47
N ILE A 93 1.23 2.38 -7.41
CA ILE A 93 0.45 1.13 -7.30
C ILE A 93 0.92 0.31 -6.10
N GLY A 94 2.23 0.06 -5.99
CA GLY A 94 2.81 -0.73 -4.90
C GLY A 94 2.53 -0.11 -3.53
N TYR A 95 2.67 1.21 -3.40
CA TYR A 95 2.34 1.96 -2.19
C TYR A 95 0.85 1.79 -1.81
N GLY A 96 -0.05 1.92 -2.80
CA GLY A 96 -1.47 1.70 -2.60
C GLY A 96 -1.80 0.30 -2.09
N VAL A 97 -1.23 -0.74 -2.72
CA VAL A 97 -1.42 -2.14 -2.33
C VAL A 97 -0.92 -2.40 -0.91
N VAL A 98 0.29 -1.97 -0.57
CA VAL A 98 0.86 -2.14 0.78
C VAL A 98 -0.02 -1.48 1.84
N ASN A 99 -0.50 -0.26 1.57
CA ASN A 99 -1.34 0.47 2.52
C ASN A 99 -2.74 -0.13 2.66
N GLN A 100 -3.29 -0.76 1.62
CA GLN A 100 -4.57 -1.48 1.72
C GLN A 100 -4.44 -2.70 2.63
N PHE A 101 -3.38 -3.50 2.49
CA PHE A 101 -3.13 -4.64 3.39
C PHE A 101 -2.89 -4.19 4.84
N ALA A 102 -2.16 -3.09 5.04
CA ALA A 102 -1.93 -2.53 6.38
C ALA A 102 -3.23 -2.09 7.07
N LYS A 103 -4.18 -1.52 6.33
CA LYS A 103 -5.48 -1.07 6.88
C LYS A 103 -6.40 -2.22 7.28
N THR A 104 -6.44 -3.30 6.51
CA THR A 104 -7.28 -4.49 6.81
C THR A 104 -6.84 -5.22 8.09
N SER A 105 -5.64 -4.92 8.59
CA SER A 105 -5.06 -5.53 9.79
C SER A 105 -5.41 -4.81 11.10
N ALA A 106 -6.12 -3.67 11.04
CA ALA A 106 -6.53 -2.85 12.18
C ALA A 106 -8.05 -2.91 12.39
#